data_AF-A0A161HTV6-F1
#
_entry.id   AF-A0A161HTV6-F1
#
_cell.length_a   1.000
_cell.length_b   1.000
_cell.length_c   1.000
_cell.angle_alpha   90.00
_cell.angle_beta   90.00
_cell.angle_gamma   90.00
#
_symmetry.space_group_name_H-M   'P 1'
#
loop_
_entity.id
_entity.type
_entity.pdbx_description
1 polymer ?
#
loop_
_entity_poly.entity_id
_entity_poly.type
_entity_poly.pdbx_seq_one_letter_code
_entity_poly.pdbx_strand_id
1 'polypeptide(L)'
;MEIQKITKTNILKPSSKEKTTAASVTFSEMVAKNEENFMHERFHQLTQQIEEQGKKLLESRSIEDLRKYKQLVKSLLNDVVKHGLQLSEQRGFNWMGRQRIFKIVKEVDTKLLELTNKTLQNEQEGVDLLTAIGEIQGLIINIYT
;
A
#
# COMPACT_ATOMS: atom_id res chain seq x y z
N MET A 1 33.79 -1.70 78.70
CA MET A 1 32.44 -1.13 78.74
C MET A 1 31.89 -1.15 77.33
N GLU A 2 30.91 -2.03 77.12
CA GLU A 2 30.12 -2.12 75.89
C GLU A 2 29.22 -0.91 75.74
N ILE A 3 29.08 -0.41 74.51
CA ILE A 3 27.84 0.24 74.11
C ILE A 3 27.57 -0.08 72.63
N GLN A 4 26.76 -1.10 72.39
CA GLN A 4 26.21 -1.41 71.07
C GLN A 4 25.12 -0.37 70.75
N LYS A 5 25.30 0.39 69.66
CA LYS A 5 24.27 1.29 69.14
C LYS A 5 23.34 0.52 68.20
N ILE A 6 22.23 0.05 68.76
CA ILE A 6 21.07 -0.44 68.02
C ILE A 6 20.23 0.75 67.52
N THR A 7 20.20 0.97 66.21
CA THR A 7 19.07 1.64 65.54
C THR A 7 18.79 0.93 64.23
N LYS A 8 17.94 -0.10 64.29
CA LYS A 8 17.21 -0.63 63.14
C LYS A 8 16.11 0.37 62.78
N THR A 9 16.35 1.22 61.80
CA THR A 9 15.26 1.88 61.06
C THR A 9 14.99 1.03 59.82
N ASN A 10 13.90 0.25 59.90
CA ASN A 10 13.31 -0.45 58.77
C ASN A 10 12.72 0.60 57.82
N ILE A 11 13.54 1.15 56.93
CA ILE A 11 13.07 1.99 55.84
C ILE A 11 12.45 1.06 54.81
N LEU A 12 11.13 1.08 54.79
CA LEU A 12 10.27 0.41 53.83
C LEU A 12 10.82 0.59 52.42
N LYS A 13 11.25 -0.52 51.82
CA LYS A 13 11.45 -0.65 50.37
C LYS A 13 10.17 -0.11 49.70
N PRO A 14 10.23 0.89 48.81
CA PRO A 14 9.10 1.11 47.93
C PRO A 14 8.99 -0.17 47.10
N SER A 15 7.92 -0.93 47.35
CA SER A 15 7.46 -1.98 46.46
C SER A 15 7.52 -1.41 45.05
N SER A 16 8.43 -1.97 44.24
CA SER A 16 8.36 -1.89 42.81
C SER A 16 6.97 -2.40 42.43
N LYS A 17 6.02 -1.46 42.32
CA LYS A 17 4.81 -1.70 41.56
C LYS A 17 5.30 -2.04 40.17
N GLU A 18 5.37 -3.33 39.88
CA GLU A 18 5.21 -3.87 38.54
C GLU A 18 3.86 -3.34 38.05
N LYS A 19 3.86 -2.09 37.58
CA LYS A 19 2.91 -1.67 36.56
C LYS A 19 3.39 -2.42 35.34
N THR A 20 2.77 -3.57 35.12
CA THR A 20 2.52 -4.13 33.80
C THR A 20 2.46 -2.97 32.81
N THR A 21 3.53 -2.80 32.03
CA THR A 21 3.55 -1.92 30.88
C THR A 21 2.64 -2.55 29.85
N ALA A 22 1.32 -2.42 30.04
CA ALA A 22 0.42 -2.37 28.91
C ALA A 22 0.89 -1.15 28.13
N ALA A 23 1.60 -1.38 27.02
CA ALA A 23 2.00 -0.33 26.10
C ALA A 23 0.72 0.43 25.72
N SER A 24 0.53 1.61 26.31
CA SER A 24 -0.61 2.46 25.99
C SER A 24 -0.39 2.97 24.58
N VAL A 25 -1.10 2.41 23.61
CA VAL A 25 -1.10 2.87 22.22
C VAL A 25 -1.31 4.39 22.23
N THR A 26 -0.37 5.14 21.64
CA THR A 26 -0.46 6.60 21.63
C THR A 26 -1.53 7.06 20.64
N PHE A 27 -2.14 8.24 20.85
CA PHE A 27 -3.12 8.79 19.91
C PHE A 27 -2.52 8.90 18.49
N SER A 28 -1.26 9.30 18.39
CA SER A 28 -0.53 9.39 17.12
C SER A 28 -0.41 8.03 16.40
N GLU A 29 -0.16 6.95 17.13
CA GLU A 29 -0.14 5.59 16.57
C GLU A 29 -1.52 5.17 16.07
N MET A 30 -2.58 5.50 16.79
CA MET A 30 -3.95 5.18 16.40
C MET A 30 -4.37 5.94 15.12
N VAL A 31 -4.00 7.22 15.01
CA VAL A 31 -4.24 8.04 13.80
C VAL A 31 -3.47 7.46 12.61
N ALA A 32 -2.19 7.15 12.76
CA ALA A 32 -1.36 6.60 11.67
C ALA A 32 -1.90 5.24 11.18
N LYS A 33 -2.36 4.38 12.10
CA LYS A 33 -2.96 3.09 11.76
C LYS A 33 -4.28 3.25 11.01
N ASN A 34 -5.11 4.21 11.42
CA ASN A 34 -6.39 4.47 10.75
C ASN A 34 -6.18 5.03 9.34
N GLU A 35 -5.20 5.91 9.17
CA GLU A 35 -4.80 6.40 7.84
C GLU A 35 -4.34 5.26 6.94
N GLU A 36 -3.48 4.36 7.44
CA GLU A 36 -3.03 3.17 6.70
C GLU A 36 -4.22 2.29 6.27
N ASN A 37 -5.16 2.00 7.18
CA ASN A 37 -6.36 1.21 6.86
C ASN A 37 -7.22 1.85 5.76
N PHE A 38 -7.47 3.17 5.87
CA PHE A 38 -8.23 3.89 4.85
C PHE A 38 -7.57 3.84 3.47
N MET A 39 -6.23 3.89 3.42
CA MET A 39 -5.51 3.76 2.15
C MET A 39 -5.60 2.34 1.58
N HIS A 40 -5.50 1.31 2.42
CA HIS A 40 -5.71 -0.08 1.97
C HIS A 40 -7.11 -0.29 1.42
N GLU A 41 -8.15 0.25 2.07
CA GLU A 41 -9.52 0.20 1.57
C GLU A 41 -9.68 0.91 0.23
N ARG A 42 -9.12 2.12 0.11
CA ARG A 42 -9.17 2.90 -1.13
C ARG A 42 -8.43 2.20 -2.27
N PHE A 43 -7.27 1.61 -2.01
CA PHE A 43 -6.54 0.80 -2.97
C PHE A 43 -7.36 -0.40 -3.45
N HIS A 44 -7.99 -1.12 -2.52
CA HIS A 44 -8.85 -2.25 -2.84
C HIS A 44 -10.05 -1.83 -3.71
N GLN A 45 -10.72 -0.73 -3.35
CA GLN A 45 -11.83 -0.19 -4.13
C GLN A 45 -11.43 0.18 -5.56
N LEU A 46 -10.30 0.87 -5.74
CA LEU A 46 -9.80 1.23 -7.07
C LEU A 46 -9.40 -0.01 -7.87
N THR A 47 -8.78 -1.01 -7.21
CA THR A 47 -8.41 -2.27 -7.86
C THR A 47 -9.63 -3.01 -8.40
N GLN A 48 -10.72 -3.06 -7.62
CA GLN A 48 -11.99 -3.65 -8.07
C GLN A 48 -12.60 -2.90 -9.26
N GLN A 49 -12.58 -1.56 -9.22
CA GLN A 49 -13.07 -0.75 -10.35
C GLN A 49 -12.23 -0.98 -11.62
N ILE A 50 -10.91 -1.12 -11.49
CA ILE A 50 -10.02 -1.45 -12.60
C ILE A 50 -10.33 -2.85 -13.14
N GLU A 51 -10.62 -3.82 -12.27
CA GLU A 51 -11.01 -5.17 -12.68
C GLU A 51 -12.30 -5.17 -13.49
N GLU A 52 -13.33 -4.50 -12.99
CA GLU A 52 -14.63 -4.39 -13.67
C GLU A 52 -14.52 -3.64 -15.00
N GLN A 53 -13.79 -2.52 -15.03
CA GLN A 53 -13.57 -1.77 -16.26
C GLN A 53 -12.70 -2.56 -17.27
N GLY A 54 -11.78 -3.40 -16.79
CA GLY A 54 -11.00 -4.31 -17.63
C GLY A 54 -11.90 -5.34 -18.33
N LYS A 55 -12.87 -5.92 -17.61
CA LYS A 55 -13.87 -6.83 -18.19
C LYS A 55 -14.72 -6.12 -19.26
N LYS A 56 -15.19 -4.91 -18.97
CA LYS A 56 -15.94 -4.08 -19.94
C LYS A 56 -15.12 -3.76 -21.19
N LEU A 57 -13.85 -3.40 -21.03
CA LEU A 57 -12.94 -3.16 -22.16
C LEU A 57 -12.73 -4.41 -23.01
N LEU A 58 -12.62 -5.59 -22.39
CA LEU A 58 -12.45 -6.84 -23.10
C LEU A 58 -13.68 -7.19 -23.98
N GLU A 59 -14.87 -6.90 -23.47
CA GLU A 59 -16.15 -7.11 -24.16
C GLU A 59 -16.39 -6.07 -25.27
N SER A 60 -16.28 -4.78 -24.95
CA SER A 60 -16.61 -3.70 -25.88
C SER A 60 -15.52 -3.41 -26.89
N ARG A 61 -14.25 -3.63 -26.51
CA ARG A 61 -13.04 -3.25 -27.25
C ARG A 61 -13.05 -1.80 -27.71
N SER A 62 -13.76 -0.94 -26.97
CA SER A 62 -13.98 0.44 -27.36
C SER A 62 -12.84 1.35 -26.87
N ILE A 63 -12.52 2.37 -27.66
CA ILE A 63 -11.55 3.41 -27.27
C ILE A 63 -12.03 4.15 -26.01
N GLU A 64 -13.35 4.29 -25.85
CA GLU A 64 -13.93 4.94 -24.67
C GLU A 64 -13.65 4.14 -23.39
N ASP A 65 -13.84 2.82 -23.43
CA ASP A 65 -13.56 1.95 -22.28
C ASP A 65 -12.07 1.83 -22.00
N LEU A 66 -11.23 1.87 -23.04
CA LEU A 66 -9.78 1.95 -22.88
C LEU A 66 -9.38 3.23 -22.15
N ARG A 67 -9.99 4.37 -22.52
CA ARG A 67 -9.73 5.65 -21.86
C ARG A 67 -10.12 5.60 -20.39
N LYS A 68 -11.31 5.07 -20.06
CA LYS A 68 -11.78 4.90 -18.67
C LYS A 68 -10.84 4.00 -17.88
N TYR A 69 -10.45 2.86 -18.45
CA TYR A 69 -9.49 1.94 -17.83
C TYR A 69 -8.16 2.63 -17.51
N LYS A 70 -7.56 3.33 -18.48
CA LYS A 70 -6.31 4.09 -18.29
C LYS A 70 -6.42 5.16 -17.21
N GLN A 71 -7.57 5.83 -17.11
CA GLN A 71 -7.81 6.84 -16.08
C GLN A 71 -7.85 6.24 -14.67
N LEU A 72 -8.51 5.09 -14.50
CA LEU A 72 -8.55 4.38 -13.22
C LEU A 72 -7.14 3.90 -12.80
N VAL A 73 -6.41 3.26 -13.72
CA VAL A 73 -5.03 2.82 -13.44
C VAL A 73 -4.14 4.01 -13.08
N LYS A 74 -4.22 5.11 -13.83
CA LYS A 74 -3.48 6.34 -13.52
C LYS A 74 -3.80 6.88 -12.13
N SER A 75 -5.09 6.91 -11.74
CA SER A 75 -5.48 7.38 -10.41
C SER A 75 -4.85 6.52 -9.33
N LEU A 76 -4.93 5.19 -9.45
CA LEU A 76 -4.35 4.26 -8.50
C LEU A 76 -2.83 4.45 -8.39
N LEU A 77 -2.11 4.55 -9.51
CA LEU A 77 -0.66 4.72 -9.49
C LEU A 77 -0.23 6.06 -8.85
N ASN A 78 -0.99 7.13 -9.06
CA ASN A 78 -0.73 8.41 -8.40
C ASN A 78 -0.86 8.30 -6.88
N ASP A 79 -1.88 7.57 -6.42
CA ASP A 79 -2.10 7.33 -4.99
C ASP A 79 -0.96 6.51 -4.40
N VAL A 80 -0.59 5.42 -5.07
CA VAL A 80 0.55 4.57 -4.69
C VAL A 80 1.84 5.37 -4.56
N VAL A 81 2.17 6.20 -5.56
CA VAL A 81 3.41 6.98 -5.55
C VAL A 81 3.39 8.00 -4.41
N LYS A 82 2.27 8.72 -4.24
CA LYS A 82 2.12 9.71 -3.18
C LYS A 82 2.29 9.08 -1.79
N HIS A 83 1.65 7.94 -1.55
CA HIS A 83 1.72 7.26 -0.26
C HIS A 83 3.04 6.51 -0.04
N GLY A 84 3.60 5.89 -1.07
CA GLY A 84 4.91 5.25 -1.01
C GLY A 84 6.03 6.22 -0.64
N LEU A 85 5.92 7.49 -1.05
CA LEU A 85 6.81 8.56 -0.62
C LEU A 85 6.58 8.92 0.86
N GLN A 86 5.34 9.14 1.30
CA GLN A 86 5.04 9.46 2.71
C GLN A 86 5.50 8.38 3.70
N LEU A 87 5.25 7.10 3.36
CA LEU A 87 5.63 5.98 4.23
C LEU A 87 7.15 5.85 4.38
N SER A 88 7.89 6.19 3.32
CA SER A 88 9.34 6.19 3.34
C SER A 88 9.95 7.27 4.23
N GLU A 89 9.28 8.42 4.37
CA GLU A 89 9.69 9.49 5.27
C GLU A 89 9.39 9.16 6.75
N GLN A 90 8.26 8.50 7.02
CA GLN A 90 7.83 8.20 8.39
C GLN A 90 8.52 6.98 9.03
N ARG A 91 8.82 5.93 8.26
CA ARG A 91 9.30 4.64 8.79
C ARG A 91 10.77 4.33 8.48
N GLY A 92 11.51 5.25 7.86
CA GLY A 92 12.87 4.97 7.37
C GLY A 92 12.90 3.83 6.34
N PHE A 93 11.81 3.68 5.57
CA PHE A 93 11.64 2.57 4.63
C PHE A 93 12.76 2.63 3.57
N ASN A 94 13.54 1.55 3.48
CA ASN A 94 14.75 1.45 2.66
C ASN A 94 14.56 2.02 1.24
N TRP A 95 15.57 2.73 0.73
CA TRP A 95 15.67 3.25 -0.65
C TRP A 95 15.18 2.26 -1.72
N MET A 96 15.40 0.96 -1.47
CA MET A 96 14.99 -0.16 -2.31
C MET A 96 13.46 -0.26 -2.53
N GLY A 97 12.63 0.12 -1.55
CA GLY A 97 11.17 0.10 -1.66
C GLY A 97 10.64 1.14 -2.64
N ARG A 98 11.16 2.38 -2.59
CA ARG A 98 10.82 3.43 -3.57
C ARG A 98 11.25 3.04 -4.98
N GLN A 99 12.46 2.51 -5.13
CA GLN A 99 12.94 2.06 -6.45
C GLN A 99 12.07 0.93 -7.03
N ARG A 100 11.62 -0.02 -6.20
CA ARG A 100 10.68 -1.07 -6.63
C ARG A 100 9.36 -0.49 -7.13
N ILE A 101 8.76 0.44 -6.37
CA ILE A 101 7.49 1.09 -6.77
C ILE A 101 7.66 1.82 -8.11
N PHE A 102 8.70 2.64 -8.27
CA PHE A 102 8.93 3.35 -9.53
C PHE A 102 9.20 2.40 -10.70
N LYS A 103 9.86 1.27 -10.47
CA LYS A 103 10.05 0.23 -11.49
C LYS A 103 8.70 -0.34 -11.93
N ILE A 104 7.85 -0.73 -10.98
CA ILE A 104 6.51 -1.27 -11.28
C ILE A 104 5.67 -0.24 -12.03
N VAL A 105 5.67 1.02 -11.59
CA VAL A 105 4.93 2.11 -12.26
C VAL A 105 5.35 2.26 -13.73
N LYS A 106 6.66 2.23 -14.01
CA LYS A 106 7.19 2.27 -15.39
C LYS A 106 6.76 1.06 -16.22
N GLU A 107 6.75 -0.10 -15.60
CA GLU A 107 6.33 -1.35 -16.25
C GLU A 107 4.84 -1.31 -16.60
N VAL A 108 3.99 -0.85 -15.67
CA VAL A 108 2.56 -0.64 -15.92
C VAL A 108 2.33 0.37 -17.05
N ASP A 109 3.06 1.48 -17.08
CA ASP A 109 2.94 2.48 -18.16
C ASP A 109 3.27 1.87 -19.54
N THR A 110 4.34 1.07 -19.59
CA THR A 110 4.72 0.32 -20.81
C THR A 110 3.59 -0.62 -21.24
N LYS A 111 3.01 -1.36 -20.29
CA LYS A 111 1.88 -2.27 -20.57
C LYS A 111 0.61 -1.54 -21.00
N LEU A 112 0.34 -0.33 -20.51
CA LEU A 112 -0.77 0.49 -20.99
C LEU A 112 -0.58 0.97 -22.43
N LEU A 113 0.67 1.21 -22.86
CA LEU A 113 0.98 1.53 -24.25
C LEU A 113 0.79 0.31 -25.15
N GLU A 114 1.28 -0.86 -24.74
CA GLU A 114 1.04 -2.12 -25.43
C GLU A 114 -0.48 -2.37 -25.57
N LEU A 115 -1.23 -2.25 -24.47
CA LEU A 115 -2.69 -2.37 -24.47
C LEU A 115 -3.34 -1.41 -25.47
N THR A 116 -2.89 -0.16 -25.52
CA THR A 116 -3.42 0.85 -26.45
C THR A 116 -3.21 0.43 -27.90
N ASN A 117 -1.99 -0.01 -28.25
CA ASN A 117 -1.68 -0.49 -29.59
C ASN A 117 -2.51 -1.71 -29.96
N LYS A 118 -2.68 -2.65 -29.01
CA LYS A 118 -3.50 -3.84 -29.17
C LYS A 118 -4.96 -3.52 -29.46
N THR A 119 -5.56 -2.60 -28.70
CA THR A 119 -6.95 -2.16 -28.92
C THR A 119 -7.14 -1.48 -30.27
N LEU A 120 -6.16 -0.69 -30.75
CA LEU A 120 -6.25 0.01 -32.03
C LEU A 120 -6.10 -0.92 -33.25
N GLN A 121 -5.48 -2.08 -33.08
CA GLN A 121 -5.20 -2.98 -34.19
C GLN A 121 -6.41 -3.77 -34.71
N ASN A 122 -7.60 -3.67 -34.10
CA ASN A 122 -8.93 -4.19 -34.50
C ASN A 122 -9.06 -5.68 -34.91
N GLU A 123 -7.99 -6.36 -35.30
CA GLU A 123 -7.93 -7.77 -35.75
C GLU A 123 -7.31 -8.70 -34.70
N GLN A 124 -6.93 -8.20 -33.53
CA GLN A 124 -6.31 -9.02 -32.50
C GLN A 124 -7.28 -9.95 -31.78
N GLU A 125 -6.78 -11.14 -31.43
CA GLU A 125 -7.52 -12.14 -30.68
C GLU A 125 -7.87 -11.60 -29.29
N GLY A 126 -9.09 -11.86 -28.81
CA GLY A 126 -9.52 -11.41 -27.48
C GLY A 126 -8.62 -11.93 -26.35
N VAL A 127 -7.91 -13.04 -26.59
CA VAL A 127 -6.93 -13.64 -25.66
C VAL A 127 -5.74 -12.71 -25.43
N ASP A 128 -5.26 -12.01 -26.47
CA ASP A 128 -4.13 -11.08 -26.34
C ASP A 128 -4.46 -9.85 -25.51
N LEU A 129 -5.71 -9.39 -25.62
CA LEU A 129 -6.25 -8.26 -24.86
C LEU A 129 -6.45 -8.66 -23.39
N LEU A 130 -7.02 -9.85 -23.15
CA LEU A 130 -7.17 -10.40 -21.81
C LEU A 130 -5.82 -10.55 -21.10
N THR A 131 -4.82 -11.08 -21.81
CA THR A 131 -3.47 -11.26 -21.28
C THR A 131 -2.85 -9.92 -20.87
N ALA A 132 -2.95 -8.90 -21.73
CA ALA A 132 -2.44 -7.57 -21.42
C ALA A 132 -3.12 -6.93 -20.20
N ILE A 133 -4.45 -7.07 -20.08
CA ILE A 133 -5.20 -6.56 -18.92
C ILE A 133 -4.80 -7.30 -17.65
N GLY A 134 -4.65 -8.63 -17.71
CA GLY A 134 -4.23 -9.47 -16.58
C GLY A 134 -2.82 -9.14 -16.09
N GLU A 135 -1.88 -8.90 -17.01
CA GLU A 135 -0.52 -8.47 -16.67
C GLU A 135 -0.53 -7.13 -15.89
N ILE A 136 -1.31 -6.15 -16.36
CA ILE A 136 -1.46 -4.85 -15.67
C ILE A 136 -2.03 -5.05 -14.26
N GLN A 137 -3.07 -5.86 -14.11
CA GLN A 137 -3.68 -6.15 -12.81
C GLN A 137 -2.69 -6.87 -11.87
N GLY A 138 -1.94 -7.84 -12.38
CA GLY A 138 -0.89 -8.53 -11.62
C GLY A 138 0.21 -7.59 -11.13
N LEU A 139 0.65 -6.67 -11.98
CA LEU A 139 1.61 -5.62 -11.61
C LEU A 139 1.05 -4.70 -10.52
N ILE A 140 -0.23 -4.32 -10.60
CA ILE A 140 -0.89 -3.49 -9.58
C ILE A 140 -0.92 -4.19 -8.23
N ILE A 141 -1.25 -5.49 -8.17
CA ILE A 141 -1.28 -6.26 -6.92
C ILE A 141 0.12 -6.37 -6.30
N ASN A 142 1.15 -6.50 -7.13
CA ASN A 142 2.55 -6.60 -6.73
C ASN A 142 3.10 -5.31 -6.07
N ILE A 143 2.37 -4.20 -6.12
CA ILE A 143 2.74 -2.95 -5.44
C ILE A 143 2.64 -3.08 -3.91
N TYR A 144 1.63 -3.79 -3.41
CA TYR A 144 1.34 -3.92 -1.97
C TYR A 144 1.81 -5.25 -1.36
N THR A 145 2.27 -6.19 -2.19
CA THR A 145 2.81 -7.50 -1.76
C THR A 145 4.32 -7.45 -1.58
#